data_AF-A0A673KMW6-F1
#
_entry.id   AF-A0A673KMW6-F1
#
_cell.length_a   1.000
_cell.length_b   1.000
_cell.length_c   1.000
_cell.angle_alpha   90.00
_cell.angle_beta   90.00
_cell.angle_gamma   90.00
#
_symmetry.space_group_name_H-M   'P 1'
#
loop_
_entity.id
_entity.type
_entity.pdbx_description
1 polymer ?
#
loop_
_entity_poly.entity_id
_entity_poly.type
_entity_poly.pdbx_seq_one_letter_code
_entity_poly.pdbx_strand_id
1 'polypeptide(L)'
;MLLDCGLQEEGLFRVAPSASKLKKLKASLDCGVLDFQEYSADPHAIAGEIPLRLELPEPLLTFDLYEDWIQASNIADQDKRLQALLSTCEKLPTANSNNFK
;
A
#
# COMPACT_ATOMS: atom_id res chain seq x y z
N MET A 1 -13.67 -6.07 -3.20
CA MET A 1 -14.46 -5.13 -2.37
C MET A 1 -14.16 -3.66 -2.66
N LEU A 2 -12.96 -3.12 -2.41
CA LEU A 2 -12.63 -1.74 -2.85
C LEU A 2 -12.77 -1.56 -4.37
N LEU A 3 -12.31 -2.55 -5.14
CA LEU A 3 -12.46 -2.57 -6.59
C LEU A 3 -13.92 -2.68 -7.05
N ASP A 4 -14.81 -3.25 -6.22
CA ASP A 4 -16.22 -3.49 -6.58
C ASP A 4 -17.16 -2.36 -6.14
N CYS A 5 -16.82 -1.65 -5.04
CA CYS A 5 -17.72 -0.69 -4.41
C CYS A 5 -17.05 0.62 -3.97
N GLY A 6 -15.72 0.66 -3.84
CA GLY A 6 -14.99 1.80 -3.28
C GLY A 6 -14.44 2.78 -4.32
N LEU A 7 -14.32 2.39 -5.60
CA LEU A 7 -13.73 3.24 -6.64
C LEU A 7 -14.55 4.51 -6.97
N GLN A 8 -15.85 4.53 -6.65
CA GLN A 8 -16.71 5.69 -6.84
C GLN A 8 -16.71 6.64 -5.64
N GLU A 9 -16.07 6.26 -4.52
CA GLU A 9 -16.06 7.07 -3.30
C GLU A 9 -15.05 8.22 -3.39
N GLU A 10 -15.50 9.41 -3.03
CA GLU A 10 -14.67 10.60 -3.09
C GLU A 10 -13.59 10.56 -1.99
N GLY A 11 -12.34 10.77 -2.37
CA GLY A 11 -11.26 10.85 -1.40
C GLY A 11 -10.89 9.50 -0.80
N LEU A 12 -11.14 8.40 -1.51
CA LEU A 12 -10.54 7.11 -1.22
C LEU A 12 -9.03 7.26 -0.99
N PHE A 13 -8.50 6.65 0.09
CA PHE A 13 -7.12 6.79 0.58
C PHE A 13 -6.68 8.18 1.06
N ARG A 14 -7.48 9.23 0.84
CA ARG A 14 -7.24 10.61 1.32
C ARG A 14 -7.99 10.91 2.61
N VAL A 15 -9.26 10.50 2.69
CA VAL A 15 -10.12 10.69 3.86
C VAL A 15 -9.80 9.58 4.86
N ALA A 16 -9.32 9.98 6.04
CA ALA A 16 -9.02 9.04 7.10
C ALA A 16 -10.31 8.49 7.71
N PRO A 17 -10.45 7.16 7.85
CA PRO A 17 -11.56 6.58 8.61
C PRO A 17 -11.41 6.92 10.09
N SER A 18 -12.47 6.71 10.88
CA SER A 18 -12.42 7.02 12.30
C SER A 18 -11.34 6.20 13.01
N ALA A 19 -10.53 6.87 13.83
CA ALA A 19 -9.40 6.23 14.53
C ALA A 19 -9.82 5.06 15.43
N SER A 20 -11.05 5.06 15.95
CA SER A 20 -11.62 3.97 16.74
C SER A 20 -11.93 2.72 15.90
N LYS A 21 -12.47 2.89 14.69
CA LYS A 21 -12.68 1.78 13.74
C LYS A 21 -11.34 1.22 13.26
N LEU A 22 -10.40 2.12 12.96
CA LEU A 22 -9.06 1.76 12.48
C LEU A 22 -8.27 0.95 13.54
N LYS A 23 -8.36 1.32 14.83
CA LYS A 23 -7.77 0.55 15.93
C LYS A 23 -8.39 -0.84 16.12
N LYS A 24 -9.73 -0.94 16.04
CA LYS A 24 -10.42 -2.24 16.12
C LYS A 24 -9.99 -3.15 14.96
N LEU A 25 -9.93 -2.58 13.77
CA LEU A 25 -9.55 -3.30 12.56
C LEU A 25 -8.12 -3.83 12.62
N LYS A 26 -7.18 -3.00 13.13
CA LYS A 26 -5.81 -3.42 13.40
C LYS A 26 -5.76 -4.62 14.35
N ALA A 27 -6.46 -4.53 15.48
CA ALA A 27 -6.48 -5.60 16.48
C ALA A 27 -7.13 -6.89 15.95
N SER A 28 -8.21 -6.78 15.16
CA SER A 28 -8.84 -7.90 14.46
C SER A 28 -7.88 -8.58 13.49
N LEU A 29 -7.11 -7.80 12.73
CA LEU A 29 -6.11 -8.31 11.79
C LEU A 29 -4.94 -8.98 12.51
N ASP A 30 -4.40 -8.36 13.56
CA ASP A 30 -3.30 -8.91 14.37
C ASP A 30 -3.69 -10.25 15.02
N CYS A 31 -4.97 -10.42 15.36
CA CYS A 31 -5.52 -11.67 15.89
C CYS A 31 -5.95 -12.68 14.81
N GLY A 32 -5.91 -12.32 13.52
CA GLY A 32 -6.36 -13.17 12.41
C GLY A 32 -7.88 -13.36 12.32
N VAL A 33 -8.67 -12.54 13.04
CA VAL A 33 -10.14 -12.59 13.07
C VAL A 33 -10.69 -11.33 12.41
N LEU A 34 -10.80 -11.37 11.08
CA LEU A 34 -11.46 -10.31 10.31
C LEU A 34 -12.96 -10.58 10.24
N ASP A 35 -13.74 -9.80 10.99
CA ASP A 35 -15.20 -9.78 10.84
C ASP A 35 -15.58 -8.84 9.70
N PHE A 36 -15.55 -9.35 8.47
CA PHE A 36 -15.77 -8.59 7.24
C PHE A 36 -17.14 -7.89 7.16
N GLN A 37 -18.12 -8.32 7.96
CA GLN A 37 -19.51 -7.83 7.87
C GLN A 37 -19.68 -6.44 8.51
N GLU A 38 -18.88 -6.08 9.52
CA GLU A 38 -18.91 -4.73 10.14
C GLU A 38 -18.20 -3.68 9.27
N TYR A 39 -17.23 -4.09 8.46
CA TYR A 39 -16.38 -3.18 7.67
C TYR A 39 -16.87 -2.96 6.24
N SER A 40 -17.75 -3.82 5.70
CA SER A 40 -18.35 -3.65 4.37
C SER A 40 -19.20 -2.38 4.22
N ALA A 41 -19.58 -1.75 5.33
CA ALA A 41 -20.40 -0.55 5.36
C ALA A 41 -19.59 0.76 5.21
N ASP A 42 -18.25 0.73 5.33
CA ASP A 42 -17.41 1.93 5.30
C ASP A 42 -16.20 1.72 4.36
N PRO A 43 -16.31 2.17 3.10
CA PRO A 43 -15.25 2.04 2.10
C PRO A 43 -13.93 2.70 2.54
N HIS A 44 -13.98 3.76 3.36
CA HIS A 44 -12.79 4.40 3.90
C HIS A 44 -12.12 3.56 4.99
N ALA A 45 -12.90 2.78 5.76
CA ALA A 45 -12.34 1.84 6.74
C ALA A 45 -11.56 0.71 6.04
N ILE A 46 -12.12 0.17 4.94
CA ILE A 46 -11.44 -0.84 4.12
C ILE A 46 -10.21 -0.23 3.41
N ALA A 47 -10.32 1.00 2.89
CA ALA A 47 -9.18 1.71 2.29
C ALA A 47 -8.05 1.94 3.30
N GLY A 48 -8.38 2.18 4.57
CA GLY A 48 -7.44 2.32 5.68
C GLY A 48 -6.67 1.04 6.03
N GLU A 49 -7.12 -0.14 5.57
CA GLU A 49 -6.38 -1.40 5.78
C GLU A 49 -5.10 -1.49 4.95
N ILE A 50 -5.12 -0.97 3.72
CA ILE A 50 -3.99 -1.08 2.80
C ILE A 50 -2.75 -0.38 3.36
N PRO A 51 -2.84 0.87 3.88
CA PRO A 51 -1.75 1.51 4.60
C PRO A 51 -1.29 0.72 5.83
N LEU A 52 -2.20 0.08 6.56
CA LEU A 52 -1.86 -0.69 7.77
C LEU A 52 -1.07 -1.96 7.48
N ARG A 53 -1.39 -2.66 6.39
CA ARG A 53 -0.62 -3.82 5.93
C ARG A 53 0.78 -3.44 5.44
N LEU A 54 1.00 -2.15 5.13
CA LEU A 54 2.28 -1.59 4.73
C LEU A 54 3.09 -1.05 5.92
N GLU A 55 2.63 -1.20 7.17
CA GLU A 55 3.43 -0.99 8.39
C GLU A 55 4.40 -2.16 8.61
N LEU A 56 5.22 -2.44 7.59
CA LEU A 56 6.27 -3.44 7.63
C LEU A 56 7.48 -2.90 8.43
N PRO A 57 8.25 -3.78 9.10
CA PRO A 57 9.48 -3.38 9.80
C PRO A 57 10.53 -2.77 8.86
N GLU A 58 10.42 -3.05 7.57
CA GLU A 58 11.17 -2.44 6.48
C GLU A 58 10.19 -1.85 5.45
N PRO A 59 10.42 -0.66 4.88
CA PRO A 59 9.55 -0.10 3.85
C PRO A 59 9.39 -1.06 2.68
N LEU A 60 8.22 -1.03 2.03
CA LEU A 60 7.93 -1.90 0.87
C LEU A 60 9.00 -1.79 -0.23
N LEU A 61 9.55 -0.60 -0.44
CA LEU A 61 10.60 -0.33 -1.43
C LEU A 61 12.02 -0.64 -0.95
N THR A 62 12.18 -1.19 0.26
CA THR A 62 13.43 -1.50 0.98
C THR A 62 14.29 -0.28 1.28
N PHE A 63 15.09 -0.34 2.35
CA PHE A 63 16.08 0.72 2.61
C PHE A 63 17.26 0.61 1.64
N ASP A 64 17.64 -0.61 1.28
CA ASP A 64 18.82 -0.89 0.45
C ASP A 64 18.70 -0.32 -0.96
N LEU A 65 17.48 -0.27 -1.52
CA LEU A 65 17.22 0.27 -2.86
C LEU A 65 16.86 1.77 -2.84
N TYR A 66 16.87 2.44 -1.69
CA TYR A 66 16.45 3.85 -1.61
C TYR A 66 17.22 4.75 -2.59
N GLU A 67 18.55 4.65 -2.60
CA GLU A 67 19.39 5.43 -3.51
C GLU A 67 19.12 5.07 -4.99
N ASP A 68 18.89 3.79 -5.29
CA ASP A 68 18.53 3.34 -6.65
C ASP A 68 17.20 3.96 -7.11
N TRP A 69 16.21 4.06 -6.22
CA TRP A 69 14.93 4.72 -6.51
C TRP A 69 15.09 6.21 -6.76
N ILE A 70 15.83 6.91 -5.92
CA ILE A 70 16.07 8.35 -6.06
C ILE A 70 16.83 8.64 -7.35
N GLN A 71 17.89 7.89 -7.63
CA GLN A 71 18.68 8.04 -8.86
C GLN A 71 17.84 7.78 -10.11
N ALA A 72 17.06 6.68 -10.13
CA ALA A 72 16.17 6.38 -11.24
C ALA A 72 15.15 7.51 -11.45
N SER A 73 14.55 8.04 -10.38
CA SER A 73 13.53 9.10 -10.47
C SER A 73 14.06 10.43 -11.03
N ASN A 74 15.34 10.72 -10.80
CA ASN A 74 16.01 11.95 -11.24
C ASN A 74 16.48 11.93 -12.70
N ILE A 75 16.32 10.81 -13.42
CA ILE A 75 16.65 10.74 -14.86
C ILE A 75 15.68 11.62 -15.64
N ALA A 76 16.22 12.60 -16.38
CA ALA A 76 15.43 13.55 -17.15
C ALA A 76 14.76 12.90 -18.39
N ASP A 77 15.43 11.94 -19.00
CA ASP A 77 14.91 11.20 -20.15
C ASP A 77 13.86 10.18 -19.70
N GLN A 78 12.65 10.28 -20.25
CA GLN A 78 11.51 9.50 -19.79
C GLN A 78 11.69 7.99 -20.00
N ASP A 79 12.24 7.58 -21.15
CA ASP A 79 12.40 6.16 -21.48
C ASP A 79 13.49 5.53 -20.62
N LYS A 80 14.61 6.24 -20.44
CA LYS A 80 15.69 5.80 -19.54
C LYS A 80 15.24 5.76 -18.08
N ARG A 81 14.41 6.71 -17.65
CA ARG A 81 13.81 6.70 -16.31
C ARG A 81 12.93 5.47 -16.12
N LEU A 82 12.06 5.17 -17.08
CA LEU A 82 11.18 4.01 -17.02
C LEU A 82 12.00 2.69 -16.96
N GLN A 83 13.04 2.57 -17.78
CA GLN A 83 13.95 1.43 -17.75
C GLN A 83 14.69 1.29 -16.42
N ALA A 84 15.19 2.39 -15.86
CA ALA A 84 15.86 2.38 -14.56
C ALA A 84 14.91 1.97 -13.44
N LEU A 85 13.69 2.53 -13.41
CA LEU A 85 12.66 2.15 -12.42
C LEU A 85 12.28 0.67 -12.53
N LEU A 86 12.10 0.16 -13.76
CA LEU A 86 11.80 -1.26 -13.98
C LEU A 86 12.95 -2.15 -13.48
N SER A 87 14.19 -1.75 -13.75
CA SER A 87 15.38 -2.46 -13.26
C SER A 87 15.45 -2.47 -11.74
N THR A 88 15.09 -1.37 -11.07
CA THR A 88 15.02 -1.32 -9.60
C THR A 88 13.88 -2.19 -9.06
N CYS A 89 12.73 -2.25 -9.73
CA CYS A 89 11.65 -3.20 -9.38
C CYS A 89 12.10 -4.67 -9.42
N GLU A 90 12.96 -5.03 -10.38
CA GLU A 90 13.48 -6.39 -10.51
C GLU A 90 14.46 -6.78 -9.40
N LYS A 91 15.09 -5.80 -8.74
CA LYS A 91 15.97 -6.02 -7.58
C LYS A 91 15.22 -6.22 -6.26
N LEU A 92 13.90 -5.94 -6.22
CA LEU A 92 13.12 -6.10 -5.00
C LEU A 92 13.11 -7.57 -4.54
N PRO A 93 13.21 -7.84 -3.22
CA PRO A 93 12.96 -9.17 -2.68
C PRO A 93 11.60 -9.71 -3.14
N THR A 94 11.47 -11.02 -3.33
CA THR A 94 10.24 -11.63 -3.86
C THR A 94 8.99 -11.27 -3.06
N ALA A 95 9.10 -11.20 -1.73
CA ALA A 95 7.99 -10.79 -0.87
C ALA A 95 7.54 -9.34 -1.13
N ASN A 96 8.49 -8.41 -1.28
CA ASN A 96 8.23 -7.01 -1.57
C ASN A 96 7.69 -6.83 -3.01
N SER A 97 8.30 -7.51 -3.99
CA SER A 97 7.86 -7.48 -5.39
C SER A 97 6.43 -7.99 -5.56
N ASN A 98 6.06 -9.06 -4.85
CA ASN A 98 4.70 -9.60 -4.87
C ASN A 98 3.67 -8.69 -4.21
N ASN A 99 4.07 -7.88 -3.22
CA ASN A 99 3.18 -6.89 -2.60
C ASN A 99 3.10 -5.58 -3.40
N PHE A 100 4.13 -5.28 -4.20
CA PHE A 100 4.18 -4.08 -5.03
C PHE A 100 3.40 -4.21 -6.34
N LYS A 101 3.34 -5.41 -6.92
CA LYS A 101 2.58 -5.74 -8.14
C LYS A 101 1.09 -5.93 -7.85
#